data_AF-L0J5T0-F1
#
_entry.id   AF-L0J5T0-F1
#
_cell.length_a   1.000
_cell.length_b   1.000
_cell.length_c   1.000
_cell.angle_alpha   90.00
_cell.angle_beta   90.00
_cell.angle_gamma   90.00
#
_symmetry.space_group_name_H-M   'P 1'
#
loop_
_entity.id
_entity.type
_entity.pdbx_description
1 polymer ?
#
loop_
_entity_poly.entity_id
_entity_poly.type
_entity_poly.pdbx_seq_one_letter_code
_entity_poly.pdbx_strand_id
1 'polypeptide(L)'
;MVVKFAGVAFIIGAAAAGFAPSANADVQPGCQNDLWGFLGSQTRTICDGPKAADGSWVRFRVVWVPAHNVPLTTSCGTYSCTTTGGYFQQQQVFEKVKYPVTDDTIAPGEPGWLPPTYTDAGGFTPLNFN
;
A
#
# COMPACT_ATOMS: atom_id res chain seq x y z
N MET A 1 14.89 -54.73 56.07
CA MET A 1 14.89 -54.49 54.61
C MET A 1 13.87 -53.40 54.35
N VAL A 2 14.33 -52.16 54.18
CA VAL A 2 13.48 -50.97 54.00
C VAL A 2 13.85 -50.36 52.66
N VAL A 3 12.94 -50.43 51.70
CA VAL A 3 13.10 -49.81 50.38
C VAL A 3 12.78 -48.33 50.53
N LYS A 4 13.78 -47.46 50.43
CA LYS A 4 13.61 -46.00 50.37
C LYS A 4 13.32 -45.61 48.92
N PHE A 5 12.12 -45.11 48.65
CA PHE A 5 11.77 -44.49 47.37
C PHE A 5 12.50 -43.14 47.26
N ALA A 6 13.50 -43.07 46.39
CA ALA A 6 14.14 -41.81 46.01
C ALA A 6 13.32 -41.18 44.89
N GLY A 7 12.65 -40.07 45.20
CA GLY A 7 11.98 -39.24 44.21
C GLY A 7 12.97 -38.51 43.32
N VAL A 8 12.60 -38.35 42.05
CA VAL A 8 13.14 -37.31 41.17
C VAL A 8 11.97 -36.68 40.44
N ALA A 9 11.59 -35.48 40.88
CA ALA A 9 10.68 -34.62 40.15
C ALA A 9 11.45 -33.98 38.98
N PHE A 10 11.10 -34.33 37.74
CA PHE A 10 11.58 -33.61 36.57
C PHE A 10 10.69 -32.38 36.36
N ILE A 11 11.22 -31.22 36.73
CA ILE A 11 10.73 -29.91 36.28
C ILE A 11 10.98 -29.87 34.76
N ILE A 12 9.93 -30.03 33.95
CA ILE A 12 10.04 -29.74 32.51
C ILE A 12 9.99 -28.22 32.39
N GLY A 13 11.17 -27.61 32.39
CA GLY A 13 11.38 -26.19 32.14
C GLY A 13 10.97 -25.84 30.71
N ALA A 14 10.22 -24.76 30.58
CA ALA A 14 9.69 -24.22 29.34
C ALA A 14 10.81 -23.95 28.31
N ALA A 15 10.91 -24.80 27.29
CA ALA A 15 11.70 -24.56 26.09
C ALA A 15 10.75 -24.22 24.93
N ALA A 16 10.21 -23.00 24.93
CA ALA A 16 9.39 -22.49 23.83
C ALA A 16 9.65 -20.99 23.60
N ALA A 17 10.93 -20.62 23.43
CA ALA A 17 11.32 -19.24 23.10
C ALA A 17 12.26 -19.15 21.87
N GLY A 18 12.31 -20.19 21.04
CA GLY A 18 13.28 -20.27 19.93
C GLY A 18 12.71 -20.14 18.51
N PHE A 19 11.39 -20.21 18.33
CA PHE A 19 10.76 -20.22 17.01
C PHE A 19 9.49 -19.37 16.99
N ALA A 20 9.61 -18.10 17.36
CA ALA A 20 8.65 -17.14 16.85
C ALA A 20 9.06 -16.84 15.40
N PRO A 21 8.23 -17.12 14.39
CA PRO A 21 8.47 -16.54 13.07
C PRO A 21 8.58 -15.02 13.25
N SER A 22 9.52 -14.37 12.56
CA SER A 22 9.48 -12.91 12.53
C SER A 22 8.12 -12.53 11.92
N ALA A 23 7.27 -11.91 12.73
CA ALA A 23 6.02 -11.36 12.25
C ALA A 23 6.40 -10.21 11.33
N ASN A 24 6.53 -10.48 10.03
CA ASN A 24 6.53 -9.46 8.99
C ASN A 24 5.06 -9.06 8.87
N ALA A 25 4.60 -8.16 9.75
CA ALA A 25 3.30 -7.58 9.55
C ALA A 25 3.52 -6.44 8.55
N ASP A 26 3.05 -6.68 7.33
CA ASP A 26 3.12 -5.75 6.21
C ASP A 26 2.71 -4.34 6.68
N VAL A 27 3.68 -3.43 6.76
CA VAL A 27 3.49 -2.03 7.15
C VAL A 27 2.48 -1.44 6.18
N GLN A 28 1.24 -1.25 6.65
CA GLN A 28 0.21 -0.65 5.82
C GLN A 28 0.41 0.87 5.78
N PRO A 29 0.89 1.43 4.66
CA PRO A 29 0.95 2.87 4.49
C PRO A 29 -0.40 3.53 4.73
N GLY A 30 -0.37 4.73 5.29
CA GLY A 30 -1.54 5.62 5.24
C GLY A 30 -1.72 6.03 3.79
N CYS A 31 -2.65 5.40 3.07
CA CYS A 31 -2.91 5.67 1.66
C CYS A 31 -4.27 6.34 1.44
N GLN A 32 -4.31 7.27 0.51
CA GLN A 32 -5.51 7.92 0.01
C GLN A 32 -5.52 7.84 -1.52
N ASN A 33 -6.72 7.64 -2.09
CA ASN A 33 -6.95 7.68 -3.53
C ASN A 33 -7.84 8.88 -3.85
N ASP A 34 -7.37 9.73 -4.77
CA ASP A 34 -8.09 10.90 -5.27
C ASP A 34 -8.41 10.73 -6.76
N LEU A 35 -9.53 11.32 -7.19
CA LEU A 35 -9.77 11.55 -8.62
C LEU A 35 -8.82 12.64 -9.12
N TRP A 36 -8.20 12.41 -10.28
CA TRP A 36 -7.16 13.26 -10.85
C TRP A 36 -7.31 13.42 -12.37
N GLY A 37 -6.63 14.43 -12.90
CA GLY A 37 -6.65 14.75 -14.32
C GLY A 37 -7.98 15.36 -14.79
N PHE A 38 -8.12 15.49 -16.11
CA PHE A 38 -9.33 16.06 -16.70
C PHE A 38 -10.54 15.18 -16.40
N LEU A 39 -11.56 15.76 -15.77
CA LEU A 39 -12.82 15.09 -15.36
C LEU A 39 -12.65 13.81 -14.51
N GLY A 40 -11.56 13.69 -13.74
CA GLY A 40 -11.32 12.49 -12.91
C GLY A 40 -11.00 11.24 -13.73
N SER A 41 -10.48 11.40 -14.94
CA SER A 41 -10.08 10.31 -15.83
C SER A 41 -8.92 9.46 -15.29
N GLN A 42 -8.20 9.95 -14.28
CA GLN A 42 -7.08 9.27 -13.65
C GLN A 42 -7.30 9.16 -12.14
N THR A 43 -6.61 8.23 -11.51
CA THR A 43 -6.54 8.07 -10.06
C THR A 43 -5.16 8.52 -9.59
N ARG A 44 -5.13 9.38 -8.57
CA ARG A 44 -3.90 9.72 -7.84
C ARG A 44 -3.91 9.01 -6.49
N THR A 45 -3.00 8.07 -6.31
CA THR A 45 -2.76 7.39 -5.03
C THR A 45 -1.60 8.05 -4.32
N ILE A 46 -1.82 8.53 -3.11
CA ILE A 46 -0.79 9.07 -2.22
C ILE A 46 -0.69 8.17 -1.00
N CYS A 47 0.52 7.74 -0.68
CA CYS A 47 0.83 6.88 0.46
C CYS A 47 1.98 7.49 1.25
N ASP A 48 1.81 7.63 2.56
CA ASP A 48 2.85 8.16 3.44
C ASP A 48 3.46 7.08 4.33
N GLY A 49 4.77 7.22 4.52
CA GLY A 49 5.54 6.46 5.50
C GLY A 49 5.43 7.04 6.91
N PRO A 50 6.07 6.37 7.88
CA PRO A 50 6.16 6.88 9.25
C PRO A 50 6.77 8.29 9.26
N LYS A 51 6.24 9.15 10.13
CA LYS A 51 6.80 10.48 10.38
C LYS A 51 8.04 10.33 11.25
N ALA A 52 9.17 10.80 10.75
CA ALA A 52 10.43 10.88 11.47
C ALA A 52 10.35 11.91 12.61
N ALA A 53 11.28 11.81 13.54
CA ALA A 53 11.32 12.67 14.73
C ALA A 53 11.53 14.16 14.40
N ASP A 54 12.11 14.46 13.24
CA ASP A 54 12.28 15.82 12.71
C ASP A 54 10.99 16.37 12.05
N GLY A 55 9.92 15.59 12.03
CA GLY A 55 8.64 15.96 11.43
C GLY A 55 8.56 15.71 9.93
N SER A 56 9.59 15.13 9.30
CA SER A 56 9.55 14.72 7.90
C SER A 56 8.94 13.33 7.72
N TRP A 57 8.37 13.04 6.56
CA TRP A 57 8.00 11.68 6.18
C TRP A 57 8.27 11.46 4.70
N VAL A 58 8.33 10.20 4.29
CA VAL A 58 8.47 9.86 2.87
C VAL A 58 7.09 9.69 2.27
N ARG A 59 6.80 10.48 1.23
CA ARG A 59 5.57 10.40 0.45
C ARG A 59 5.82 9.66 -0.86
N PHE A 60 4.85 8.84 -1.22
CA PHE A 60 4.81 8.05 -2.43
C PHE A 60 3.55 8.43 -3.20
N ARG A 61 3.71 8.96 -4.41
CA ARG A 61 2.57 9.37 -5.25
C ARG A 61 2.60 8.61 -6.57
N VAL A 62 1.46 8.03 -6.92
CA VAL A 62 1.24 7.38 -8.22
C VAL A 62 0.03 8.01 -8.88
N VAL A 63 0.16 8.39 -10.15
CA VAL A 63 -0.97 8.76 -11.01
C VAL A 63 -1.15 7.65 -12.04
N TRP A 64 -2.32 7.04 -12.07
CA TRP A 64 -2.59 5.84 -12.85
C TRP A 64 -4.05 5.72 -13.28
N VAL A 65 -4.30 4.89 -14.28
CA VAL A 65 -5.65 4.48 -14.70
C VAL A 65 -5.78 2.98 -14.48
N PRO A 66 -6.81 2.51 -13.78
CA PRO A 66 -7.00 1.08 -13.54
C PRO A 66 -7.24 0.32 -14.84
N ALA A 67 -6.85 -0.95 -14.84
CA ALA A 67 -7.21 -1.85 -15.92
C ALA A 67 -8.74 -1.96 -16.01
N HIS A 68 -9.28 -1.79 -17.22
CA HIS A 68 -10.72 -1.75 -17.44
C HIS A 68 -11.06 -2.19 -18.86
N ASN A 69 -12.31 -2.61 -19.07
CA ASN A 69 -12.83 -2.84 -20.41
C ASN A 69 -13.36 -1.52 -20.98
N VAL A 70 -12.91 -1.16 -22.18
CA VAL A 70 -13.48 -0.04 -22.92
C VAL A 70 -14.78 -0.53 -23.56
N PRO A 71 -15.94 0.05 -23.19
CA PRO A 71 -17.22 -0.41 -23.70
C PRO A 71 -17.27 -0.26 -25.22
N LEU A 72 -17.91 -1.22 -25.89
CA LEU A 72 -18.22 -1.10 -27.30
C LEU A 72 -19.32 -0.05 -27.46
N THR A 73 -19.04 1.00 -28.22
CA THR A 73 -19.98 2.09 -28.49
C THR A 73 -20.17 2.22 -30.00
N THR A 74 -21.41 2.24 -30.45
CA THR A 74 -21.76 2.48 -31.85
C THR A 74 -22.54 3.78 -31.92
N SER A 75 -22.01 4.75 -32.66
CA SER A 75 -22.66 6.02 -32.94
C SER A 75 -23.05 6.05 -34.41
N CYS A 76 -24.32 6.34 -34.69
CA CYS A 76 -24.87 6.41 -36.03
C CYS A 76 -25.33 7.84 -36.35
N GLY A 77 -24.86 8.37 -37.47
CA GLY A 77 -25.43 9.55 -38.12
C GLY A 77 -26.43 9.15 -39.21
N THR A 78 -26.86 10.13 -40.00
CA THR A 78 -27.87 9.92 -41.07
C THR A 78 -27.42 8.95 -42.17
N TYR A 79 -26.10 8.85 -42.44
CA TYR A 79 -25.58 8.07 -43.56
C TYR A 79 -24.46 7.09 -43.19
N SER A 80 -24.05 7.02 -41.91
CA SER A 80 -22.94 6.17 -41.47
C SER A 80 -23.01 5.84 -39.99
N CYS A 81 -22.49 4.67 -39.62
CA CYS A 81 -22.26 4.30 -38.24
C CYS A 81 -20.78 4.07 -37.99
N THR A 82 -20.30 4.51 -36.83
CA THR A 82 -18.94 4.27 -36.35
C THR A 82 -19.04 3.51 -35.04
N THR A 83 -18.36 2.36 -34.99
CA THR A 83 -18.23 1.55 -33.79
C THR A 83 -16.81 1.66 -33.25
N THR A 84 -16.68 1.96 -31.95
CA THR A 84 -15.39 2.13 -31.26
C THR A 84 -15.41 1.39 -29.91
N GLY A 85 -14.27 0.87 -29.47
CA GLY A 85 -14.13 0.19 -28.17
C GLY A 85 -14.21 -1.33 -28.27
N GLY A 86 -14.64 -1.99 -27.20
CA GLY A 86 -14.78 -3.45 -27.14
C GLY A 86 -13.49 -4.21 -26.85
N TYR A 87 -12.50 -3.54 -26.26
CA TYR A 87 -11.21 -4.15 -25.92
C TYR A 87 -10.86 -3.90 -24.44
N PHE A 88 -10.05 -4.78 -23.88
CA PHE A 88 -9.49 -4.62 -22.55
C PHE A 88 -8.28 -3.68 -22.61
N GLN A 89 -8.26 -2.68 -21.73
CA GLN A 89 -7.12 -1.81 -21.51
C GLN A 89 -6.41 -2.22 -20.23
N GLN A 90 -5.10 -2.44 -20.33
CA GLN A 90 -4.26 -2.70 -19.18
C GLN A 90 -4.07 -1.42 -18.36
N GLN A 91 -3.72 -1.60 -17.08
CA GLN A 91 -3.37 -0.48 -16.22
C GLN A 91 -2.29 0.39 -16.86
N GLN A 92 -2.47 1.71 -16.79
CA GLN A 92 -1.49 2.69 -17.26
C GLN A 92 -1.00 3.49 -16.06
N VAL A 93 0.32 3.62 -15.90
CA VAL A 93 0.93 4.45 -14.86
C VAL A 93 1.60 5.63 -15.57
N PHE A 94 1.17 6.84 -15.22
CA PHE A 94 1.66 8.08 -15.84
C PHE A 94 2.77 8.72 -15.00
N GLU A 95 2.64 8.64 -13.68
CA GLU A 95 3.60 9.20 -12.74
C GLU A 95 3.77 8.24 -11.56
N LYS A 96 5.00 8.07 -11.12
CA LYS A 96 5.36 7.31 -9.92
C LYS A 96 6.57 7.99 -9.29
N VAL A 97 6.36 8.65 -8.16
CA VAL A 97 7.38 9.47 -7.50
C VAL A 97 7.44 9.18 -6.00
N LYS A 98 8.65 9.33 -5.46
CA LYS A 98 8.97 9.18 -4.03
C LYS A 98 9.77 10.40 -3.61
N TYR A 99 9.34 11.11 -2.56
CA TYR A 99 10.01 12.31 -2.09
C TYR A 99 9.76 12.55 -0.60
N PRO A 100 10.70 13.20 0.11
CA PRO A 100 10.48 13.62 1.49
C PRO A 100 9.54 14.82 1.53
N VAL A 101 8.70 14.87 2.57
CA VAL A 101 7.72 15.94 2.81
C VAL A 101 7.75 16.30 4.29
N THR A 102 7.51 17.57 4.56
CA THR A 102 7.22 18.15 5.88
C THR A 102 5.90 18.90 5.79
N ASP A 103 5.30 19.28 6.92
CA ASP A 103 4.03 20.02 6.92
C ASP A 103 4.10 21.33 6.09
N ASP A 104 5.28 21.96 5.99
CA ASP A 104 5.51 23.19 5.22
C ASP A 104 5.78 22.96 3.71
N THR A 105 6.15 21.73 3.32
CA THR A 105 6.57 21.41 1.94
C THR A 105 5.55 20.55 1.18
N ILE A 106 4.37 20.33 1.78
CA ILE A 106 3.26 19.64 1.12
C ILE A 106 2.89 20.38 -0.16
N ALA A 107 2.87 19.66 -1.28
CA ALA A 107 2.48 20.25 -2.55
C ALA A 107 1.01 20.69 -2.51
N PRO A 108 0.65 21.81 -3.17
CA PRO A 108 -0.73 22.28 -3.20
C PRO A 108 -1.70 21.19 -3.66
N GLY A 109 -2.79 21.01 -2.91
CA GLY A 109 -3.83 20.02 -3.22
C GLY A 109 -3.48 18.59 -2.82
N GLU A 110 -2.41 18.38 -2.05
CA GLU A 110 -2.14 17.11 -1.38
C GLU A 110 -2.60 17.09 0.07
N PRO A 111 -2.93 15.91 0.63
CA PRO A 111 -3.30 15.81 2.03
C PRO A 111 -2.11 16.07 2.96
N GLY A 112 -2.44 16.32 4.24
CA GLY A 112 -1.52 16.24 5.37
C GLY A 112 -0.87 14.86 5.49
N TRP A 113 -0.03 14.67 6.51
CA TRP A 113 0.55 13.37 6.79
C TRP A 113 -0.54 12.30 7.01
N LEU A 114 -0.46 11.21 6.25
CA LEU A 114 -1.36 10.07 6.38
C LEU A 114 -0.73 9.02 7.31
N PRO A 115 -1.24 8.82 8.54
CA PRO A 115 -0.63 7.91 9.49
C PRO A 115 -0.74 6.46 9.00
N PRO A 116 0.35 5.68 9.01
CA PRO A 116 0.30 4.25 8.72
C PRO A 116 -0.50 3.51 9.81
N THR A 117 -1.24 2.48 9.40
CA THR A 117 -2.10 1.71 10.31
C THR A 117 -1.34 0.58 11.03
N TYR A 118 -0.09 0.33 10.65
CA TYR A 118 0.86 -0.55 11.35
C TYR A 118 2.30 -0.06 11.15
N THR A 119 3.13 -0.06 12.20
CA THR A 119 4.56 0.29 12.15
C THR A 119 5.39 -0.80 12.79
N ASP A 120 6.12 -1.59 11.98
CA ASP A 120 7.25 -2.38 12.46
C ASP A 120 8.59 -1.79 11.95
N ALA A 121 9.69 -2.32 12.49
CA ALA A 121 11.05 -1.86 12.23
C ALA A 121 11.61 -2.29 10.85
N GLY A 122 10.80 -2.95 10.00
CA GLY A 122 11.27 -3.67 8.80
C GLY A 122 11.42 -2.85 7.52
N GLY A 123 10.90 -1.63 7.49
CA GLY A 123 11.04 -0.74 6.32
C GLY A 123 9.84 -0.74 5.38
N PHE A 124 9.66 0.41 4.72
CA PHE A 124 8.44 0.82 4.04
C PHE A 124 8.57 0.65 2.52
N THR A 125 7.75 -0.22 1.94
CA THR A 125 7.50 -0.25 0.48
C THR A 125 6.00 -0.46 0.24
N PRO A 126 5.24 0.56 -0.21
CA PRO A 126 3.88 0.34 -0.66
C PRO A 126 3.90 -0.68 -1.81
N LEU A 127 2.85 -1.48 -1.91
CA LEU A 127 2.63 -2.63 -2.83
C LEU A 127 2.83 -2.37 -4.33
N ASN A 128 3.37 -1.22 -4.74
CA ASN A 128 3.61 -0.90 -6.14
C ASN A 128 4.84 0.01 -6.37
N PHE A 129 5.78 0.08 -5.42
CA PHE A 129 7.01 0.90 -5.54
C PHE A 129 8.33 0.14 -5.68
N ASN A 130 8.28 -1.19 -5.86
CA ASN A 130 9.41 -1.91 -6.46
C ASN A 130 9.69 -1.41 -7.89
#